data_AF-A0A9D6RSF3-F1
#
_entry.id   AF-A0A9D6RSF3-F1
#
_cell.length_a   1.000
_cell.length_b   1.000
_cell.length_c   1.000
_cell.angle_alpha   90.00
_cell.angle_beta   90.00
_cell.angle_gamma   90.00
#
_symmetry.space_group_name_H-M   'P 1'
#
loop_
_entity.id
_entity.type
_entity.pdbx_description
1 polymer ?
#
loop_
_entity_poly.entity_id
_entity_poly.type
_entity_poly.pdbx_seq_one_letter_code
_entity_poly.pdbx_strand_id
1 'polypeptide(L)'
;MGDRIEPLEDLLDDIRGEGRLESSGHFTVESRVALEKMARLQLHSPYEYVLKLIQAAVAARAGEIRIDTDRRGVSLLFDRAVWNLEHLRDLSDLVLEPQATGPQRHRTHLAIGLNAARALEPREIEVVSWNGTHGAHLVRRGTSETVERLVSGPATERTRIQVRDRRAIPLRPSGPAWAGWSDHLATRSLGDYGAEMRSLWDSEYSQIWRRALFAPIPVVLDGRAVNRPFLGAPKTLTSLDRRQQVMNITHPTVGYRIRQCRFLLGGQDRLPGPATMGILGITALWQRPRRFPAALKKWSSGALHSQKLPRLRLWGEPVLSCHAILGQLPRGYFSTSIGWIAFVKDGVVMRKLMPRRESMTNWCIVVSANDLESDLSEFGVVENEAYEKVLDCLEQACS
;
A
#
# COMPACT_ATOMS: atom_id res chain seq x y z
N MET A 1 -22.35 53.84 -2.49
CA MET A 1 -22.73 53.60 -1.09
C MET A 1 -22.20 52.22 -0.74
N GLY A 2 -20.88 52.16 -0.53
CA GLY A 2 -20.16 50.93 -0.21
C GLY A 2 -19.95 50.91 1.29
N ASP A 3 -20.70 50.05 1.97
CA ASP A 3 -20.56 49.83 3.41
C ASP A 3 -19.20 49.17 3.66
N ARG A 4 -18.42 49.81 4.51
CA ARG A 4 -17.01 49.54 4.77
C ARG A 4 -16.86 48.23 5.53
N ILE A 5 -15.98 47.36 5.04
CA ILE A 5 -15.47 46.15 5.73
C ILE A 5 -14.38 46.53 6.76
N GLU A 6 -14.22 47.81 7.10
CA GLU A 6 -13.28 48.32 8.12
C GLU A 6 -13.47 47.75 9.56
N PRO A 7 -14.67 47.38 10.07
CA PRO A 7 -14.80 47.05 11.49
C PRO A 7 -14.18 45.71 11.93
N LEU A 8 -13.85 44.81 11.00
CA LEU A 8 -13.22 43.52 11.34
C LEU A 8 -11.70 43.64 11.52
N GLU A 9 -11.05 44.45 10.68
CA GLU A 9 -9.60 44.64 10.76
C GLU A 9 -9.23 45.38 12.05
N ASP A 10 -9.98 46.43 12.39
CA ASP A 10 -9.82 47.17 13.64
C ASP A 10 -10.01 46.26 14.88
N LEU A 11 -11.03 45.39 14.87
CA LEU A 11 -11.28 44.44 15.95
C LEU A 11 -10.15 43.40 16.08
N LEU A 12 -9.61 42.91 14.96
CA LEU A 12 -8.50 41.95 14.98
C LEU A 12 -7.21 42.59 15.49
N ASP A 13 -6.98 43.86 15.19
CA ASP A 13 -5.81 44.60 15.66
C ASP A 13 -5.92 44.97 17.15
N ASP A 14 -7.11 45.32 17.65
CA ASP A 14 -7.36 45.51 19.08
C ASP A 14 -7.12 44.20 19.86
N ILE A 15 -7.63 43.06 19.37
CA ILE A 15 -7.41 41.74 20.00
C ILE A 15 -5.92 41.35 19.96
N ARG A 16 -5.18 41.70 18.90
CA ARG A 16 -3.71 41.50 18.84
C ARG A 16 -2.96 42.41 19.81
N GLY A 17 -3.44 43.62 20.04
CA GLY A 17 -2.84 44.59 20.97
C GLY A 17 -3.03 44.21 22.44
N GLU A 18 -4.16 43.59 22.80
CA GLU A 18 -4.44 43.14 24.16
C GLU A 18 -3.77 41.80 24.50
N GLY A 19 -3.39 41.01 23.49
CA GLY A 19 -2.70 39.73 23.65
C GLY A 19 -1.22 39.90 24.06
N ARG A 20 -0.94 39.98 25.36
CA ARG A 20 0.43 39.84 25.86
C ARG A 20 0.89 38.39 25.72
N LEU A 21 1.88 38.13 24.86
CA LEU A 21 2.53 36.81 24.74
C LEU A 21 3.06 36.37 26.11
N GLU A 22 2.33 35.49 26.80
CA GLU A 22 2.65 35.04 28.16
C GLU A 22 3.81 34.02 28.16
N SER A 23 3.96 33.24 27.08
CA SER A 23 5.09 32.34 26.88
C SER A 23 5.17 31.89 25.42
N SER A 24 6.36 31.93 24.82
CA SER A 24 6.70 31.15 23.63
C SER A 24 7.41 29.86 24.07
N GLY A 25 6.62 28.83 24.37
CA GLY A 25 7.12 27.49 24.65
C GLY A 25 6.99 26.59 23.43
N HIS A 26 7.99 25.76 23.14
CA HIS A 26 7.78 24.60 22.28
C HIS A 26 7.17 23.50 23.15
N PHE A 27 5.96 23.04 22.85
CA PHE A 27 5.38 21.87 23.49
C PHE A 27 6.27 20.67 23.21
N THR A 28 7.14 20.32 24.16
CA THR A 28 7.97 19.12 24.06
C THR A 28 7.12 17.97 24.59
N VAL A 29 6.36 17.33 23.70
CA VAL A 29 5.72 16.06 24.05
C VAL A 29 6.84 15.06 24.30
N GLU A 30 6.81 14.35 25.43
CA GLU A 30 7.73 13.24 25.69
C GLU A 30 7.60 12.25 24.53
N SER A 31 8.65 12.13 23.69
CA SER A 31 8.60 11.36 22.43
C SER A 31 8.13 9.93 22.66
N ARG A 32 8.43 9.36 23.82
CA ARG A 32 7.96 8.03 24.24
C ARG A 32 6.43 7.95 24.30
N VAL A 33 5.77 8.92 24.95
CA VAL A 33 4.31 8.97 25.06
C VAL A 33 3.67 9.23 23.70
N ALA A 34 4.31 10.05 22.85
CA ALA A 34 3.86 10.27 21.47
C ALA A 34 3.90 8.95 20.68
N LEU A 35 5.01 8.22 20.72
CA LEU A 35 5.16 6.93 20.03
C LEU A 35 4.16 5.87 20.53
N GLU A 36 3.90 5.80 21.83
CA GLU A 36 2.91 4.89 22.42
C GLU A 36 1.48 5.22 21.96
N LYS A 37 1.12 6.51 21.90
CA LYS A 37 -0.18 6.95 21.35
C LYS A 37 -0.28 6.66 19.87
N MET A 38 0.76 6.98 19.10
CA MET A 38 0.83 6.69 17.67
C MET A 38 0.72 5.19 17.41
N ALA A 39 1.38 4.34 18.19
CA ALA A 39 1.29 2.88 18.01
C ALA A 39 -0.18 2.41 18.01
N ARG A 40 -1.01 2.97 18.90
CA ARG A 40 -2.42 2.59 19.07
C ARG A 40 -3.38 3.27 18.09
N LEU A 41 -3.03 4.45 17.56
CA LEU A 41 -3.95 5.31 16.81
C LEU A 41 -3.53 5.56 15.35
N GLN A 42 -2.32 5.18 14.96
CA GLN A 42 -1.76 5.46 13.64
C GLN A 42 -2.39 4.64 12.53
N LEU A 43 -2.90 3.44 12.83
CA LEU A 43 -3.60 2.59 11.87
C LEU A 43 -5.05 2.41 12.31
N HIS A 44 -5.95 2.15 11.35
CA HIS A 44 -7.34 1.87 11.67
C HIS A 44 -7.47 0.60 12.54
N SER A 45 -6.62 -0.39 12.26
CA SER A 45 -6.50 -1.60 13.05
C SER A 45 -5.04 -1.91 13.33
N PRO A 46 -4.68 -2.30 14.57
CA PRO A 46 -3.30 -2.64 14.90
C PRO A 46 -2.76 -3.81 14.06
N TYR A 47 -3.62 -4.72 13.59
CA TYR A 47 -3.25 -5.85 12.71
C TYR A 47 -2.79 -5.43 11.32
N GLU A 48 -3.05 -4.18 10.91
CA GLU A 48 -2.60 -3.67 9.62
C GLU A 48 -1.10 -3.35 9.60
N TYR A 49 -0.42 -3.46 10.74
CA TYR A 49 1.04 -3.32 10.82
C TYR A 49 1.76 -4.21 9.79
N VAL A 50 1.24 -5.43 9.56
CA VAL A 50 1.83 -6.39 8.62
C VAL A 50 1.81 -5.87 7.19
N LEU A 51 0.79 -5.09 6.82
CA LEU A 51 0.68 -4.46 5.51
C LEU A 51 1.73 -3.37 5.35
N LYS A 52 2.03 -2.61 6.41
CA LYS A 52 3.14 -1.64 6.41
C LYS A 52 4.49 -2.30 6.24
N LEU A 53 4.70 -3.47 6.86
CA LEU A 53 5.93 -4.25 6.65
C LEU A 53 6.03 -4.77 5.20
N ILE A 54 4.91 -5.14 4.58
CA ILE A 54 4.86 -5.48 3.14
C ILE A 54 5.18 -4.26 2.28
N GLN A 55 4.59 -3.10 2.56
CA GLN A 55 4.89 -1.85 1.84
C GLN A 55 6.36 -1.47 1.98
N ALA A 56 6.95 -1.65 3.16
CA ALA A 56 8.38 -1.43 3.39
C ALA A 56 9.26 -2.32 2.51
N ALA A 57 8.96 -3.62 2.44
CA ALA A 57 9.69 -4.56 1.59
C ALA A 57 9.54 -4.26 0.10
N VAL A 58 8.33 -3.92 -0.36
CA VAL A 58 8.07 -3.53 -1.76
C VAL A 58 8.81 -2.24 -2.11
N ALA A 59 8.75 -1.22 -1.24
CA ALA A 59 9.46 0.05 -1.43
C ALA A 59 10.98 -0.13 -1.39
N ALA A 60 11.48 -1.08 -0.59
CA ALA A 60 12.88 -1.50 -0.54
C ALA A 60 13.30 -2.40 -1.73
N ARG A 61 12.38 -2.70 -2.65
CA ARG A 61 12.60 -3.55 -3.84
C ARG A 61 13.05 -4.98 -3.50
N ALA A 62 12.47 -5.55 -2.45
CA ALA A 62 12.59 -6.99 -2.18
C ALA A 62 12.19 -7.80 -3.44
N GLY A 63 12.77 -8.98 -3.62
CA GLY A 63 12.45 -9.89 -4.72
C GLY A 63 11.24 -10.79 -4.44
N GLU A 64 11.02 -11.16 -3.18
CA GLU A 64 9.99 -12.03 -2.63
C GLU A 64 9.75 -11.67 -1.15
N ILE A 65 8.51 -11.85 -0.69
CA ILE A 65 8.14 -11.80 0.73
C ILE A 65 7.58 -13.16 1.13
N ARG A 66 8.18 -13.78 2.15
CA ARG A 66 7.61 -14.96 2.82
C ARG A 66 7.10 -14.56 4.18
N ILE A 67 5.87 -14.93 4.47
CA ILE A 67 5.16 -14.63 5.69
C ILE A 67 4.69 -15.95 6.29
N ASP A 68 5.13 -16.21 7.51
CA ASP A 68 4.63 -17.31 8.32
C ASP A 68 3.85 -16.69 9.47
N THR A 69 2.59 -17.09 9.61
CA THR A 69 1.70 -16.66 10.68
C THR A 69 1.33 -17.85 11.54
N ASP A 70 1.45 -17.68 12.85
CA ASP A 70 0.95 -18.66 13.80
C ASP A 70 0.39 -17.98 15.06
N ARG A 71 0.02 -18.81 16.04
CA ARG A 71 -0.50 -18.33 17.32
C ARG A 71 0.53 -17.56 18.14
N ARG A 72 1.82 -17.81 17.92
CA ARG A 72 2.93 -17.17 18.64
C ARG A 72 3.40 -15.91 17.96
N GLY A 73 3.13 -15.70 16.68
CA GLY A 73 3.67 -14.52 16.02
C GLY A 73 3.38 -14.41 14.54
N VAL A 74 4.02 -13.40 13.97
CA VAL A 74 4.21 -13.26 12.54
C VAL A 74 5.70 -13.15 12.27
N SER A 75 6.19 -13.94 11.32
CA SER A 75 7.55 -13.88 10.82
C SER A 75 7.51 -13.49 9.35
N LEU A 76 8.22 -12.42 8.98
CA LEU A 76 8.41 -12.01 7.60
C LEU A 76 9.87 -12.22 7.23
N LEU A 77 10.11 -12.72 6.03
CA LEU A 77 11.41 -12.85 5.41
C LEU A 77 11.38 -12.14 4.05
N PHE A 78 12.30 -11.20 3.88
CA PHE A 78 12.53 -10.47 2.64
C PHE A 78 13.90 -10.88 2.08
N ASP A 79 14.00 -11.10 0.78
CA ASP A 79 15.28 -11.15 0.09
C ASP A 79 15.65 -9.74 -0.41
N ARG A 80 16.95 -9.44 -0.53
CA ARG A 80 17.51 -8.21 -1.15
C ARG A 80 17.15 -6.86 -0.53
N ALA A 81 16.15 -6.79 0.34
CA ALA A 81 15.85 -5.61 1.14
C ALA A 81 16.74 -5.62 2.39
N VAL A 82 17.61 -4.62 2.50
CA VAL A 82 18.62 -4.52 3.55
C VAL A 82 18.51 -3.18 4.26
N TRP A 83 18.40 -3.24 5.58
CA TRP A 83 18.55 -2.11 6.49
C TRP A 83 19.89 -2.19 7.23
N ASN A 84 20.65 -1.09 7.21
CA ASN A 84 21.91 -1.00 7.93
C ASN A 84 21.66 -0.51 9.37
N LEU A 85 22.74 -0.34 10.14
CA LEU A 85 22.66 0.08 11.54
C LEU A 85 21.98 1.44 11.72
N GLU A 86 22.34 2.41 10.87
CA GLU A 86 21.78 3.77 10.90
C GLU A 86 20.30 3.76 10.57
N HIS A 87 19.90 3.01 9.55
CA HIS A 87 18.50 2.87 9.16
C HIS A 87 17.62 2.39 10.31
N LEU A 88 18.11 1.47 11.14
CA LEU A 88 17.36 0.92 12.27
C LEU A 88 17.37 1.83 13.50
N ARG A 89 18.44 2.62 13.72
CA ARG A 89 18.55 3.54 14.87
C ARG A 89 17.55 4.69 14.79
N ASP A 90 17.33 5.24 13.59
CA ASP A 90 16.49 6.44 13.44
C ASP A 90 15.00 6.10 13.20
N LEU A 91 14.57 4.83 13.36
CA LEU A 91 13.20 4.44 13.04
C LEU A 91 12.16 5.15 13.88
N SER A 92 12.48 5.47 15.14
CA SER A 92 11.55 6.14 16.05
C SER A 92 11.24 7.57 15.59
N ASP A 93 12.23 8.28 15.06
CA ASP A 93 12.07 9.67 14.60
C ASP A 93 11.18 9.71 13.35
N LEU A 94 11.35 8.75 12.44
CA LEU A 94 10.55 8.61 11.21
C LEU A 94 9.05 8.36 11.45
N VAL A 95 8.65 7.91 12.64
CA VAL A 95 7.22 7.75 12.98
C VAL A 95 6.56 9.11 13.23
N LEU A 96 7.32 10.09 13.71
CA LEU A 96 6.85 11.41 14.09
C LEU A 96 6.97 12.42 12.95
N GLU A 97 7.79 12.12 11.95
CA GLU A 97 7.93 12.94 10.75
C GLU A 97 6.70 12.83 9.83
N PRO A 98 6.35 13.92 9.10
CA PRO A 98 5.39 13.85 8.02
C PRO A 98 5.78 12.77 7.01
N GLN A 99 4.78 12.08 6.45
CA GLN A 99 4.97 10.99 5.48
C GLN A 99 6.00 11.33 4.40
N ALA A 100 7.15 10.65 4.44
CA ALA A 100 8.17 10.83 3.42
C ALA A 100 7.67 10.30 2.07
N THR A 101 7.55 11.20 1.09
CA THR A 101 7.53 10.82 -0.32
C THR A 101 8.98 10.56 -0.78
N GLY A 102 9.17 9.68 -1.77
CA GLY A 102 10.48 9.47 -2.38
C GLY A 102 11.41 8.46 -1.68
N PRO A 103 12.74 8.68 -1.62
CA PRO A 103 13.74 7.65 -1.36
C PRO A 103 13.64 6.96 0.01
N GLN A 104 13.19 7.68 1.05
CA GLN A 104 13.15 7.17 2.43
C GLN A 104 11.86 6.42 2.77
N ARG A 105 10.89 6.40 1.86
CA ARG A 105 9.56 5.81 2.07
C ARG A 105 9.56 4.38 2.62
N HIS A 106 10.53 3.56 2.21
CA HIS A 106 10.69 2.20 2.73
C HIS A 106 11.03 2.16 4.23
N ARG A 107 11.81 3.14 4.73
CA ARG A 107 12.12 3.29 6.16
C ARG A 107 10.91 3.80 6.93
N THR A 108 10.17 4.76 6.38
CA THR A 108 8.92 5.25 6.98
C THR A 108 7.90 4.13 7.15
N HIS A 109 7.67 3.32 6.11
CA HIS A 109 6.77 2.16 6.23
C HIS A 109 7.25 1.14 7.28
N LEU A 110 8.56 0.87 7.34
CA LEU A 110 9.13 0.00 8.36
C LEU A 110 8.90 0.56 9.76
N ALA A 111 9.19 1.84 9.97
CA ALA A 111 9.01 2.55 11.22
C ALA A 111 7.56 2.49 11.71
N ILE A 112 6.61 2.86 10.84
CA ILE A 112 5.16 2.81 11.11
C ILE A 112 4.73 1.38 11.41
N GLY A 113 5.15 0.39 10.62
CA GLY A 113 4.78 -1.01 10.83
C GLY A 113 5.30 -1.56 12.17
N LEU A 114 6.56 -1.28 12.52
CA LEU A 114 7.11 -1.73 13.80
C LEU A 114 6.49 -0.98 14.99
N ASN A 115 6.15 0.30 14.83
CA ASN A 115 5.49 1.05 15.89
C ASN A 115 4.04 0.58 16.10
N ALA A 116 3.26 0.42 15.03
CA ALA A 116 1.89 -0.10 15.10
C ALA A 116 1.82 -1.51 15.69
N ALA A 117 2.80 -2.38 15.40
CA ALA A 117 2.90 -3.70 16.00
C ALA A 117 2.97 -3.66 17.55
N ARG A 118 3.50 -2.57 18.15
CA ARG A 118 3.57 -2.40 19.60
C ARG A 118 2.19 -2.28 20.24
N ALA A 119 1.17 -1.83 19.50
CA ALA A 119 -0.18 -1.78 20.03
C ALA A 119 -0.70 -3.15 20.42
N LEU A 120 -0.25 -4.23 19.75
CA LEU A 120 -0.58 -5.61 20.10
C LEU A 120 0.19 -6.14 21.31
N GLU A 121 0.97 -5.29 22.00
CA GLU A 121 1.77 -5.64 23.19
C GLU A 121 2.58 -6.94 23.01
N PRO A 122 3.36 -7.09 21.91
CA PRO A 122 4.18 -8.27 21.71
C PRO A 122 5.27 -8.36 22.78
N ARG A 123 5.59 -9.60 23.18
CA ARG A 123 6.73 -9.85 24.06
C ARG A 123 8.04 -9.36 23.43
N GLU A 124 8.16 -9.54 22.13
CA GLU A 124 9.38 -9.19 21.39
C GLU A 124 9.07 -8.81 19.94
N ILE A 125 9.73 -7.75 19.46
CA ILE A 125 9.85 -7.45 18.04
C ILE A 125 11.34 -7.51 17.68
N GLU A 126 11.68 -8.35 16.72
CA GLU A 126 13.07 -8.58 16.28
C GLU A 126 13.18 -8.25 14.78
N VAL A 127 14.19 -7.46 14.41
CA VAL A 127 14.55 -7.18 13.02
C VAL A 127 16.02 -7.54 12.84
N VAL A 128 16.28 -8.53 12.00
CA VAL A 128 17.63 -8.95 11.60
C VAL A 128 17.79 -8.67 10.13
N SER A 129 18.68 -7.77 9.76
CA SER A 129 18.98 -7.43 8.38
C SER A 129 20.45 -7.72 8.07
N TRP A 130 20.71 -8.32 6.92
CA TRP A 130 22.06 -8.72 6.49
C TRP A 130 22.28 -8.43 5.01
N ASN A 131 23.44 -7.84 4.68
CA ASN A 131 23.79 -7.41 3.32
C ASN A 131 24.85 -8.29 2.63
N GLY A 132 25.21 -9.43 3.21
CA GLY A 132 26.28 -10.30 2.75
C GLY A 132 27.63 -10.07 3.44
N THR A 133 27.89 -8.86 3.96
CA THR A 133 29.14 -8.49 4.65
C THR A 133 28.93 -8.06 6.09
N HIS A 134 27.88 -7.29 6.33
CA HIS A 134 27.51 -6.74 7.62
C HIS A 134 25.99 -6.77 7.77
N GLY A 135 25.53 -6.64 9.01
CA GLY A 135 24.11 -6.54 9.28
C GLY A 135 23.81 -5.62 10.44
N ALA A 136 22.53 -5.53 10.73
CA ALA A 136 21.99 -4.83 11.88
C ALA A 136 20.94 -5.71 12.54
N HIS A 137 20.90 -5.65 13.86
CA HIS A 137 19.98 -6.39 14.70
C HIS A 137 19.29 -5.42 15.63
N LEU A 138 17.98 -5.26 15.47
CA LEU A 138 17.12 -4.51 16.37
C LEU A 138 16.26 -5.50 17.15
N VAL A 139 16.26 -5.35 18.48
CA VAL A 139 15.37 -6.09 19.38
C VAL A 139 14.62 -5.09 20.25
N ARG A 140 13.30 -5.21 20.29
CA ARG A 140 12.41 -4.45 21.18
C ARG A 140 11.71 -5.41 22.12
N ARG A 141 11.82 -5.16 23.42
CA ARG A 141 11.15 -5.92 24.50
C ARG A 141 10.52 -4.95 25.49
N GLY A 142 9.20 -4.83 25.48
CA GLY A 142 8.49 -3.83 26.27
C GLY A 142 8.93 -2.40 25.90
N THR A 143 9.59 -1.71 26.85
CA THR A 143 10.14 -0.36 26.66
C THR A 143 11.62 -0.33 26.26
N SER A 144 12.31 -1.47 26.31
CA SER A 144 13.72 -1.58 25.95
C SER A 144 13.88 -1.78 24.45
N GLU A 145 14.84 -1.07 23.87
CA GLU A 145 15.24 -1.21 22.47
C GLU A 145 16.76 -1.26 22.38
N THR A 146 17.27 -2.27 21.69
CA THR A 146 18.71 -2.45 21.44
C THR A 146 18.94 -2.59 19.96
N VAL A 147 19.88 -1.82 19.42
CA VAL A 147 20.28 -1.89 18.00
C VAL A 147 21.79 -2.12 17.92
N GLU A 148 22.17 -3.27 17.39
CA GLU A 148 23.54 -3.74 17.33
C GLU A 148 23.99 -4.01 15.90
N ARG A 149 25.29 -3.84 15.64
CA ARG A 149 25.90 -4.22 14.37
C ARG A 149 26.19 -5.71 14.38
N LEU A 150 25.77 -6.41 13.33
CA LEU A 150 26.16 -7.79 13.09
C LEU A 150 27.42 -7.85 12.25
N VAL A 151 28.39 -8.65 12.70
CA VAL A 151 29.66 -8.93 12.01
C VAL A 151 29.68 -10.28 11.29
N SER A 152 28.68 -11.12 11.55
CA SER A 152 28.52 -12.43 10.91
C SER A 152 27.04 -12.72 10.64
N GLY A 153 26.76 -13.42 9.53
CA GLY A 153 25.40 -13.68 9.10
C GLY A 153 25.31 -14.71 7.97
N PRO A 154 24.13 -14.87 7.35
CA PRO A 154 23.94 -15.77 6.22
C PRO A 154 24.76 -15.38 4.99
N ALA A 155 24.94 -16.30 4.05
CA ALA A 155 25.62 -16.01 2.79
C ALA A 155 24.85 -15.02 1.88
N THR A 156 23.52 -14.93 2.03
CA THR A 156 22.65 -14.14 1.15
C THR A 156 22.08 -12.92 1.84
N GLU A 157 21.85 -11.86 1.08
CA GLU A 157 21.12 -10.66 1.51
C GLU A 157 19.69 -11.04 1.93
N ARG A 158 19.36 -10.76 3.18
CA ARG A 158 18.03 -11.03 3.72
C ARG A 158 17.72 -10.15 4.90
N THR A 159 16.44 -9.85 5.05
CA THR A 159 15.90 -9.27 6.28
C THR A 159 14.82 -10.17 6.83
N ARG A 160 14.89 -10.44 8.13
CA ARG A 160 13.87 -11.15 8.90
C ARG A 160 13.25 -10.18 9.88
N ILE A 161 11.93 -10.13 9.93
CA ILE A 161 11.17 -9.42 10.96
C ILE A 161 10.34 -10.45 11.70
N GLN A 162 10.38 -10.42 13.03
CA GLN A 162 9.55 -11.28 13.87
C GLN A 162 8.82 -10.47 14.92
N VAL A 163 7.52 -10.70 15.02
CA VAL A 163 6.67 -10.18 16.11
C VAL A 163 6.19 -11.39 16.89
N ARG A 164 6.63 -11.53 18.16
CA ARG A 164 6.40 -12.71 19.00
C ARG A 164 5.48 -12.41 20.19
N ASP A 165 4.69 -13.40 20.56
CA ASP A 165 3.74 -13.46 21.67
C ASP A 165 2.87 -12.18 21.79
N ARG A 166 2.24 -11.78 20.68
CA ARG A 166 1.32 -10.64 20.62
C ARG A 166 -0.02 -10.96 21.28
N ARG A 167 -0.62 -9.98 21.95
CA ARG A 167 -1.93 -10.09 22.59
C ARG A 167 -3.05 -9.87 21.56
N ALA A 168 -4.13 -10.64 21.73
CA ALA A 168 -5.38 -10.38 21.04
C ALA A 168 -5.95 -9.06 21.55
N ILE A 169 -6.16 -8.13 20.63
CA ILE A 169 -7.01 -6.97 20.88
C ILE A 169 -8.34 -7.24 20.18
N PRO A 170 -9.44 -7.42 20.93
CA PRO A 170 -10.75 -7.50 20.30
C PRO A 170 -10.98 -6.20 19.54
N LEU A 171 -11.23 -6.32 18.23
CA LEU A 171 -11.57 -5.17 17.40
C LEU A 171 -12.84 -4.55 17.96
N ARG A 172 -12.74 -3.37 18.57
CA ARG A 172 -13.94 -2.59 18.90
C ARG A 172 -14.63 -2.26 17.58
N PRO A 173 -15.90 -2.67 17.37
CA PRO A 173 -16.62 -2.28 16.17
C PRO A 173 -16.74 -0.75 16.15
N SER A 174 -16.03 -0.11 15.23
CA SER A 174 -15.99 1.32 15.05
C SER A 174 -17.19 1.79 14.20
N GLY A 175 -18.26 2.21 14.87
CA GLY A 175 -19.32 3.06 14.29
C GLY A 175 -20.23 2.42 13.22
N PRO A 176 -21.28 3.11 12.76
CA PRO A 176 -22.41 2.51 12.02
C PRO A 176 -22.15 2.19 10.53
N ALA A 177 -20.92 2.28 10.03
CA ALA A 177 -20.62 2.05 8.62
C ALA A 177 -20.60 0.57 8.18
N TRP A 178 -20.92 -0.37 9.09
CA TRP A 178 -20.90 -1.82 8.84
C TRP A 178 -22.25 -2.52 9.12
N ALA A 179 -23.37 -1.79 9.14
CA ALA A 179 -24.72 -2.25 9.53
C ALA A 179 -25.34 -3.48 8.80
N GLY A 180 -24.55 -4.32 8.12
CA GLY A 180 -24.95 -5.62 7.56
C GLY A 180 -24.35 -6.86 8.23
N TRP A 181 -23.56 -6.75 9.32
CA TRP A 181 -22.94 -7.92 9.98
C TRP A 181 -23.49 -8.23 11.39
N SER A 182 -24.39 -7.40 11.95
CA SER A 182 -24.83 -7.47 13.36
C SER A 182 -25.82 -8.58 13.71
N ASP A 183 -26.44 -9.26 12.74
CA ASP A 183 -27.45 -10.30 13.02
C ASP A 183 -26.86 -11.66 13.44
N HIS A 184 -25.54 -11.79 13.60
CA HIS A 184 -24.89 -13.07 13.91
C HIS A 184 -24.16 -13.15 15.26
N LEU A 185 -24.16 -12.10 16.08
CA LEU A 185 -23.39 -12.08 17.33
C LEU A 185 -24.22 -11.87 18.61
N ALA A 186 -25.55 -11.80 18.54
CA ALA A 186 -26.40 -11.58 19.71
C ALA A 186 -26.55 -12.80 20.65
N THR A 187 -25.82 -13.89 20.44
CA THR A 187 -25.96 -15.11 21.25
C THR A 187 -24.61 -15.77 21.54
N ARG A 188 -23.76 -15.24 22.44
CA ARG A 188 -22.72 -16.08 23.06
C ARG A 188 -22.42 -15.81 24.53
N SER A 189 -22.28 -16.94 25.22
CA SER A 189 -21.86 -17.23 26.58
C SER A 189 -20.38 -17.64 26.63
N LEU A 190 -19.80 -17.71 27.84
CA LEU A 190 -18.46 -18.13 28.34
C LEU A 190 -17.55 -19.15 27.58
N GLY A 191 -17.85 -19.61 26.36
CA GLY A 191 -16.96 -20.38 25.47
C GLY A 191 -16.06 -19.53 24.54
N ASP A 192 -16.02 -18.21 24.73
CA ASP A 192 -15.48 -17.25 23.75
C ASP A 192 -13.94 -17.13 23.71
N TYR A 193 -13.21 -17.75 24.65
CA TYR A 193 -11.74 -17.73 24.63
C TYR A 193 -11.13 -18.45 23.41
N GLY A 194 -11.83 -19.44 22.86
CA GLY A 194 -11.44 -20.13 21.63
C GLY A 194 -11.78 -19.37 20.34
N ALA A 195 -12.72 -18.42 20.39
CA ALA A 195 -13.13 -17.59 19.27
C ALA A 195 -12.20 -16.36 19.12
N GLU A 196 -11.81 -15.76 20.25
CA GLU A 196 -10.86 -14.65 20.31
C GLU A 196 -9.48 -15.06 19.74
N MET A 197 -9.04 -16.30 20.00
CA MET A 197 -7.77 -16.82 19.45
C MET A 197 -7.81 -17.18 17.96
N ARG A 198 -8.98 -17.52 17.38
CA ARG A 198 -9.12 -17.66 15.92
C ARG A 198 -9.12 -16.28 15.26
N SER A 199 -9.75 -15.29 15.89
CA SER A 199 -9.83 -13.92 15.34
C SER A 199 -8.48 -13.24 15.12
N LEU A 200 -7.45 -13.61 15.89
CA LEU A 200 -6.09 -13.09 15.73
C LEU A 200 -5.45 -13.51 14.40
N TRP A 201 -5.34 -14.82 14.21
CA TRP A 201 -4.79 -15.41 12.98
C TRP A 201 -5.62 -14.97 11.78
N ASP A 202 -6.94 -15.00 11.92
CA ASP A 202 -7.86 -14.57 10.88
C ASP A 202 -7.69 -13.09 10.53
N SER A 203 -7.30 -12.22 11.47
CA SER A 203 -7.17 -10.78 11.23
C SER A 203 -5.98 -10.47 10.32
N GLU A 204 -4.75 -10.82 10.71
CA GLU A 204 -3.56 -10.56 9.89
C GLU A 204 -3.61 -11.33 8.58
N TYR A 205 -4.01 -12.61 8.63
CA TYR A 205 -4.20 -13.43 7.43
C TYR A 205 -5.20 -12.78 6.47
N SER A 206 -6.36 -12.33 6.97
CA SER A 206 -7.37 -11.63 6.16
C SER A 206 -6.85 -10.31 5.60
N GLN A 207 -6.12 -9.52 6.39
CA GLN A 207 -5.52 -8.27 5.91
C GLN A 207 -4.57 -8.53 4.75
N ILE A 208 -3.63 -9.46 4.91
CA ILE A 208 -2.65 -9.82 3.86
C ILE A 208 -3.38 -10.33 2.62
N TRP A 209 -4.27 -11.31 2.79
CA TRP A 209 -4.96 -11.96 1.68
C TRP A 209 -5.79 -10.98 0.85
N ARG A 210 -6.47 -10.04 1.51
CA ARG A 210 -7.34 -9.07 0.83
C ARG A 210 -6.57 -7.91 0.22
N ARG A 211 -5.48 -7.48 0.85
CA ARG A 211 -4.85 -6.19 0.54
C ARG A 211 -3.49 -6.32 -0.14
N ALA A 212 -2.76 -7.42 0.01
CA ALA A 212 -1.46 -7.62 -0.65
C ALA A 212 -1.55 -8.28 -2.04
N LEU A 213 -2.77 -8.48 -2.57
CA LEU A 213 -3.02 -9.16 -3.85
C LEU A 213 -2.32 -8.48 -5.05
N PHE A 214 -2.05 -7.18 -4.97
CA PHE A 214 -1.46 -6.39 -6.06
C PHE A 214 0.01 -6.09 -5.83
N ALA A 215 0.69 -6.78 -4.90
CA ALA A 215 2.11 -6.61 -4.73
C ALA A 215 2.85 -6.91 -6.05
N PRO A 216 3.84 -6.08 -6.42
CA PRO A 216 4.60 -6.28 -7.67
C PRO A 216 5.60 -7.45 -7.56
N ILE A 217 5.79 -7.98 -6.35
CA ILE A 217 6.69 -9.09 -6.03
C ILE A 217 5.92 -10.24 -5.41
N PRO A 218 6.36 -11.50 -5.55
CA PRO A 218 5.68 -12.64 -4.94
C PRO A 218 5.58 -12.48 -3.42
N VAL A 219 4.38 -12.68 -2.90
CA VAL A 219 4.05 -12.74 -1.48
C VAL A 219 3.52 -14.13 -1.19
N VAL A 220 4.21 -14.85 -0.33
CA VAL A 220 3.86 -16.21 0.10
C VAL A 220 3.44 -16.13 1.56
N LEU A 221 2.23 -16.58 1.88
CA LEU A 221 1.66 -16.64 3.23
C LEU A 221 1.41 -18.10 3.60
N ASP A 222 2.09 -18.60 4.63
CA ASP A 222 1.99 -19.98 5.11
C ASP A 222 2.16 -21.01 3.97
N GLY A 223 3.16 -20.77 3.12
CA GLY A 223 3.46 -21.58 1.93
C GLY A 223 2.53 -21.34 0.72
N ARG A 224 1.49 -20.51 0.84
CA ARG A 224 0.54 -20.23 -0.23
C ARG A 224 0.82 -18.89 -0.88
N ALA A 225 0.91 -18.85 -2.20
CA ALA A 225 1.02 -17.59 -2.94
C ALA A 225 -0.24 -16.74 -2.74
N VAL A 226 -0.09 -15.54 -2.19
CA VAL A 226 -1.16 -14.55 -1.97
C VAL A 226 -1.46 -13.84 -3.29
N ASN A 227 -0.41 -13.29 -3.90
CA ASN A 227 -0.50 -12.67 -5.21
C ASN A 227 0.21 -13.54 -6.25
N ARG A 228 -0.35 -13.54 -7.46
CA ARG A 228 0.41 -13.90 -8.65
C ARG A 228 0.70 -12.58 -9.34
N PRO A 229 1.99 -12.17 -9.47
CA PRO A 229 2.31 -10.88 -10.06
C PRO A 229 1.58 -10.74 -11.40
N PHE A 230 0.69 -9.74 -11.46
CA PHE A 230 -0.26 -9.52 -12.56
C PHE A 230 0.44 -9.36 -13.92
N LEU A 231 1.74 -9.11 -13.91
CA LEU A 231 2.59 -8.80 -15.04
C LEU A 231 3.81 -9.72 -15.05
N GLY A 232 3.59 -11.00 -15.37
CA GLY A 232 4.63 -11.89 -15.92
C GLY A 232 6.01 -11.80 -15.27
N ALA A 233 6.10 -11.89 -13.94
CA ALA A 233 7.39 -12.08 -13.30
C ALA A 233 8.08 -13.30 -13.93
N PRO A 234 9.39 -13.24 -14.22
CA PRO A 234 10.09 -14.36 -14.81
C PRO A 234 9.88 -15.60 -13.95
N LYS A 235 9.45 -16.70 -14.57
CA LYS A 235 9.27 -17.99 -13.90
C LYS A 235 10.64 -18.50 -13.43
N THR A 236 11.07 -18.06 -12.27
CA THR A 236 12.05 -18.77 -11.44
C THR A 236 11.37 -19.16 -10.15
N LEU A 237 10.39 -20.06 -10.26
CA LEU A 237 9.97 -20.93 -9.18
C LEU A 237 10.79 -22.21 -9.32
N THR A 238 11.89 -22.29 -8.57
CA THR A 238 12.62 -23.54 -8.38
C THR A 238 11.72 -24.56 -7.67
N SER A 239 11.98 -25.82 -8.01
CA SER A 239 11.20 -27.02 -7.74
C SER A 239 10.85 -27.24 -6.27
N LEU A 240 9.67 -26.83 -5.82
CA LEU A 240 8.98 -27.43 -4.67
C LEU A 240 7.52 -26.99 -4.54
N ASP A 241 6.74 -27.06 -5.63
CA ASP A 241 5.32 -27.44 -5.50
C ASP A 241 4.70 -27.72 -6.87
N ARG A 242 4.50 -29.00 -7.20
CA ARG A 242 3.89 -29.43 -8.48
C ARG A 242 2.52 -30.07 -8.32
N ARG A 243 1.95 -30.11 -7.11
CA ARG A 243 0.68 -30.81 -6.88
C ARG A 243 -0.18 -30.10 -5.83
N GLN A 244 -0.65 -28.89 -6.13
CA GLN A 244 -2.04 -28.46 -5.83
C GLN A 244 -2.26 -26.97 -6.15
N GLN A 245 -3.49 -26.66 -6.56
CA GLN A 245 -4.11 -25.34 -6.67
C GLN A 245 -3.64 -24.42 -7.81
N VAL A 246 -4.08 -24.80 -9.01
CA VAL A 246 -4.46 -23.85 -10.05
C VAL A 246 -5.85 -23.28 -9.69
N MET A 247 -5.91 -22.21 -8.90
CA MET A 247 -6.96 -21.21 -9.13
C MET A 247 -6.43 -20.27 -10.20
N ASN A 248 -6.86 -20.50 -11.43
CA ASN A 248 -6.76 -19.51 -12.47
C ASN A 248 -7.69 -18.35 -12.12
N ILE A 249 -7.17 -17.12 -12.02
CA ILE A 249 -7.98 -15.90 -12.22
C ILE A 249 -8.16 -15.64 -13.73
N THR A 250 -7.92 -16.65 -14.56
CA THR A 250 -8.33 -16.74 -15.96
C THR A 250 -9.28 -17.92 -16.09
N HIS A 251 -10.58 -17.66 -15.94
CA HIS A 251 -11.58 -18.65 -16.38
C HIS A 251 -11.35 -18.85 -17.89
N PRO A 252 -11.03 -20.06 -18.38
CA PRO A 252 -10.61 -20.29 -19.77
C PRO A 252 -11.72 -20.03 -20.81
N THR A 253 -12.92 -19.66 -20.36
CA THR A 253 -14.11 -19.39 -21.17
C THR A 253 -14.56 -17.92 -21.18
N VAL A 254 -13.91 -17.04 -20.40
CA VAL A 254 -14.35 -15.64 -20.26
C VAL A 254 -13.35 -14.70 -20.95
N GLY A 255 -13.79 -14.06 -22.05
CA GLY A 255 -12.98 -13.10 -22.79
C GLY A 255 -12.90 -11.76 -22.06
N TYR A 256 -11.79 -11.50 -21.36
CA TYR A 256 -11.50 -10.19 -20.78
C TYR A 256 -10.75 -9.29 -21.77
N ARG A 257 -11.06 -7.99 -21.78
CA ARG A 257 -10.20 -6.97 -22.42
C ARG A 257 -9.40 -6.27 -21.33
N ILE A 258 -8.08 -6.40 -21.39
CA ILE A 258 -7.16 -5.71 -20.47
C ILE A 258 -6.57 -4.50 -21.19
N ARG A 259 -6.67 -3.32 -20.57
CA ARG A 259 -6.01 -2.09 -21.02
C ARG A 259 -5.05 -1.62 -19.93
N GLN A 260 -3.83 -1.24 -20.33
CA GLN A 260 -2.88 -0.58 -19.44
C GLN A 260 -2.78 0.90 -19.81
N CYS A 261 -3.08 1.76 -18.85
CA CYS A 261 -3.04 3.20 -19.01
C CYS A 261 -1.96 3.77 -18.08
N ARG A 262 -1.16 4.69 -18.60
CA ARG A 262 -0.24 5.51 -17.80
C ARG A 262 -0.72 6.94 -17.91
N PHE A 263 -1.02 7.55 -16.77
CA PHE A 263 -1.39 8.94 -16.70
C PHE A 263 -0.22 9.72 -16.10
N LEU A 264 0.05 10.88 -16.68
CA LEU A 264 0.93 11.89 -16.11
C LEU A 264 0.04 13.10 -15.90
N LEU A 265 -0.17 13.51 -14.65
CA LEU A 265 -1.00 14.65 -14.29
C LEU A 265 -0.11 15.87 -14.05
N GLY A 266 -0.22 16.88 -14.90
CA GLY A 266 0.50 18.16 -14.76
C GLY A 266 -0.35 19.24 -14.07
N GLY A 267 0.30 20.13 -13.33
CA GLY A 267 -0.32 21.37 -12.85
C GLY A 267 -0.40 22.42 -13.95
N GLN A 268 -1.53 23.13 -14.06
CA GLN A 268 -1.62 24.33 -14.90
C GLN A 268 -1.09 25.52 -14.12
N ASP A 269 0.23 25.75 -14.15
CA ASP A 269 0.76 27.07 -13.84
C ASP A 269 0.94 27.88 -15.12
N ARG A 270 0.39 29.09 -15.08
CA ARG A 270 0.23 30.04 -16.18
C ARG A 270 1.52 30.29 -16.97
N LEU A 271 1.48 30.18 -18.30
CA LEU A 271 2.35 30.94 -19.22
C LEU A 271 1.57 31.34 -20.49
N PRO A 272 1.97 32.43 -21.20
CA PRO A 272 1.08 33.26 -22.00
C PRO A 272 1.01 32.85 -23.47
N GLY A 273 -0.17 33.07 -24.07
CA GLY A 273 -0.34 33.42 -25.49
C GLY A 273 -0.22 32.28 -26.52
N PRO A 274 -0.93 32.39 -27.66
CA PRO A 274 -1.14 31.26 -28.58
C PRO A 274 0.00 31.16 -29.60
N ALA A 275 0.60 29.98 -29.73
CA ALA A 275 1.40 29.63 -30.90
C ALA A 275 1.28 28.13 -31.24
N THR A 276 0.56 27.89 -32.34
CA THR A 276 0.86 26.92 -33.41
C THR A 276 0.93 25.43 -33.05
N MET A 277 -0.13 24.71 -33.46
CA MET A 277 -0.14 23.26 -33.67
C MET A 277 1.03 22.82 -34.55
N GLY A 278 1.89 21.95 -34.02
CA GLY A 278 2.85 21.15 -34.78
C GLY A 278 2.75 19.69 -34.35
N ILE A 279 2.25 18.82 -35.23
CA ILE A 279 2.31 17.37 -35.05
C ILE A 279 3.73 16.92 -35.43
N LEU A 280 4.52 16.42 -34.47
CA LEU A 280 5.80 15.78 -34.79
C LEU A 280 6.19 14.66 -33.80
N GLY A 281 6.47 13.49 -34.37
CA GLY A 281 7.54 12.57 -33.93
C GLY A 281 7.22 11.54 -32.84
N ILE A 282 7.01 10.27 -33.24
CA ILE A 282 7.17 9.08 -32.38
C ILE A 282 8.61 8.60 -32.53
N THR A 283 9.40 8.60 -31.45
CA THR A 283 10.72 7.94 -31.42
C THR A 283 10.67 6.73 -30.50
N ALA A 284 11.02 5.56 -31.05
CA ALA A 284 11.14 4.30 -30.33
C ALA A 284 12.64 3.99 -30.09
N LEU A 285 13.03 3.73 -28.84
CA LEU A 285 14.28 3.04 -28.53
C LEU A 285 13.93 1.65 -28.01
N TRP A 286 14.35 0.62 -28.73
CA TRP A 286 14.25 -0.79 -28.35
C TRP A 286 15.66 -1.38 -28.28
N GLN A 287 16.06 -1.87 -27.11
CA GLN A 287 17.17 -2.80 -26.97
C GLN A 287 16.59 -4.23 -26.91
N ARG A 288 17.01 -5.10 -27.84
CA ARG A 288 16.65 -6.53 -27.87
C ARG A 288 17.58 -7.34 -26.96
N PRO A 289 17.07 -8.41 -26.31
CA PRO A 289 17.86 -9.61 -26.08
C PRO A 289 17.43 -10.78 -26.98
N ARG A 290 18.35 -11.73 -27.13
CA ARG A 290 18.47 -12.77 -28.17
C ARG A 290 17.52 -13.97 -27.99
N ARG A 291 17.11 -14.50 -29.15
CA ARG A 291 16.59 -15.85 -29.53
C ARG A 291 16.08 -16.80 -28.43
N PHE A 292 14.79 -17.15 -28.51
CA PHE A 292 14.15 -18.34 -27.90
C PHE A 292 13.80 -19.40 -28.98
N PRO A 293 13.71 -20.71 -28.64
CA PRO A 293 13.52 -21.80 -29.61
C PRO A 293 12.06 -21.98 -30.06
N ALA A 294 11.90 -22.52 -31.27
CA ALA A 294 10.67 -22.60 -32.08
C ALA A 294 9.57 -23.58 -31.62
N ALA A 295 9.52 -24.02 -30.35
CA ALA A 295 8.64 -25.11 -29.91
C ALA A 295 7.30 -24.69 -29.27
N LEU A 296 6.82 -23.45 -29.47
CA LEU A 296 5.59 -22.94 -28.83
C LEU A 296 4.60 -22.32 -29.84
N LYS A 297 4.37 -22.99 -30.97
CA LYS A 297 3.47 -22.51 -32.03
C LYS A 297 2.02 -23.03 -31.94
N LYS A 298 1.62 -23.69 -30.85
CA LYS A 298 0.29 -24.34 -30.74
C LYS A 298 -0.64 -23.79 -29.64
N TRP A 299 -0.32 -22.65 -29.03
CA TRP A 299 -1.11 -22.07 -27.92
C TRP A 299 -1.34 -20.56 -28.08
N SER A 300 -1.62 -20.10 -29.31
CA SER A 300 -1.83 -18.67 -29.61
C SER A 300 -2.89 -18.40 -30.69
N SER A 301 -4.01 -19.12 -30.68
CA SER A 301 -5.17 -18.80 -31.56
C SER A 301 -6.28 -17.98 -30.88
N GLY A 302 -6.12 -17.57 -29.62
CA GLY A 302 -6.91 -16.50 -29.02
C GLY A 302 -6.27 -15.15 -29.33
N ALA A 303 -6.68 -14.50 -30.42
CA ALA A 303 -6.15 -13.21 -30.85
C ALA A 303 -6.48 -12.10 -29.84
N LEU A 304 -5.61 -11.87 -28.86
CA LEU A 304 -5.51 -10.59 -28.17
C LEU A 304 -5.07 -9.55 -29.20
N HIS A 305 -6.03 -8.81 -29.76
CA HIS A 305 -5.74 -7.60 -30.51
C HIS A 305 -5.09 -6.59 -29.55
N SER A 306 -3.76 -6.50 -29.58
CA SER A 306 -3.04 -5.38 -28.99
C SER A 306 -3.26 -4.15 -29.88
N GLN A 307 -4.36 -3.43 -29.65
CA GLN A 307 -4.53 -2.10 -30.24
C GLN A 307 -3.40 -1.18 -29.75
N LYS A 308 -2.82 -0.38 -30.65
CA LYS A 308 -1.93 0.73 -30.27
C LYS A 308 -2.72 1.68 -29.37
N LEU A 309 -2.27 1.81 -28.12
CA LEU A 309 -2.97 2.55 -27.08
C LEU A 309 -2.65 4.05 -27.16
N PRO A 310 -3.63 4.95 -26.93
CA PRO A 310 -3.34 6.35 -26.70
C PRO A 310 -2.55 6.49 -25.40
N ARG A 311 -1.37 7.10 -25.48
CA ARG A 311 -0.67 7.60 -24.29
C ARG A 311 -1.30 8.95 -23.93
N LEU A 312 -2.09 8.99 -22.87
CA LEU A 312 -2.56 10.26 -22.32
C LEU A 312 -1.39 10.93 -21.59
N ARG A 313 -0.64 11.78 -22.31
CA ARG A 313 0.32 12.71 -21.72
C ARG A 313 -0.42 14.03 -21.48
N LEU A 314 -0.70 14.36 -20.23
CA LEU A 314 -1.02 15.74 -19.88
C LEU A 314 0.32 16.48 -19.75
N TRP A 315 0.43 17.63 -20.40
CA TRP A 315 1.65 18.43 -20.43
C TRP A 315 1.72 19.30 -19.17
N GLY A 316 2.88 19.29 -18.50
CA GLY A 316 3.19 19.97 -17.23
C GLY A 316 4.21 19.14 -16.44
N GLU A 317 4.91 19.71 -15.46
CA GLU A 317 5.70 18.88 -14.54
C GLU A 317 4.75 17.88 -13.87
N PRO A 318 5.03 16.57 -13.92
CA PRO A 318 4.09 15.58 -13.42
C PRO A 318 4.07 15.65 -11.89
N VAL A 319 3.05 16.31 -11.35
CA VAL A 319 2.80 16.35 -9.90
C VAL A 319 2.40 14.96 -9.41
N LEU A 320 1.83 14.12 -10.28
CA LEU A 320 1.39 12.78 -9.91
C LEU A 320 1.65 11.75 -11.02
N SER A 321 2.29 10.63 -10.64
CA SER A 321 2.49 9.47 -11.51
C SER A 321 1.54 8.33 -11.11
N CYS A 322 0.56 8.01 -11.97
CA CYS A 322 -0.33 6.88 -11.73
C CYS A 322 -0.39 5.92 -12.93
N HIS A 323 -0.49 4.63 -12.59
CA HIS A 323 -0.62 3.54 -13.56
C HIS A 323 -1.91 2.81 -13.26
N ALA A 324 -2.79 2.70 -14.26
CA ALA A 324 -4.03 1.96 -14.13
C ALA A 324 -4.03 0.73 -15.03
N ILE A 325 -4.55 -0.37 -14.49
CA ILE A 325 -4.90 -1.58 -15.25
C ILE A 325 -6.43 -1.67 -15.22
N LEU A 326 -7.03 -1.70 -16.41
CA LEU A 326 -8.47 -1.75 -16.58
C LEU A 326 -8.85 -3.11 -17.18
N GLY A 327 -9.74 -3.83 -16.52
CA GLY A 327 -10.35 -5.07 -17.01
C GLY A 327 -11.85 -4.87 -17.18
N GLN A 328 -12.36 -5.05 -18.40
CA GLN A 328 -13.80 -5.00 -18.66
C GLN A 328 -14.43 -6.38 -18.43
N LEU A 329 -15.49 -6.44 -17.62
CA LEU A 329 -16.30 -7.64 -17.42
C LEU A 329 -17.28 -7.82 -18.60
N PRO A 330 -17.55 -9.07 -19.04
CA PRO A 330 -18.51 -9.32 -20.11
C PRO A 330 -19.92 -8.89 -19.68
N ARG A 331 -20.63 -8.16 -20.57
CA ARG A 331 -22.04 -7.83 -20.38
C ARG A 331 -22.86 -9.12 -20.36
N GLY A 332 -23.70 -9.29 -19.32
CA GLY A 332 -24.66 -10.40 -19.22
C GLY A 332 -24.24 -11.60 -18.36
N TYR A 333 -23.02 -11.61 -17.78
CA TYR A 333 -22.57 -12.75 -16.97
C TYR A 333 -23.07 -12.75 -15.52
N PHE A 334 -23.41 -11.57 -14.96
CA PHE A 334 -24.12 -11.48 -13.69
C PHE A 334 -25.12 -10.33 -13.74
N SER A 335 -26.35 -10.56 -13.27
CA SER A 335 -27.39 -9.52 -13.15
C SER A 335 -27.02 -8.40 -12.17
N THR A 336 -25.95 -8.58 -11.40
CA THR A 336 -25.44 -7.64 -10.38
C THR A 336 -23.92 -7.39 -10.53
N SER A 337 -23.37 -7.45 -11.75
CA SER A 337 -21.92 -7.20 -11.96
C SER A 337 -21.60 -5.74 -11.60
N ILE A 338 -21.15 -5.49 -10.38
CA ILE A 338 -20.66 -4.18 -9.95
C ILE A 338 -19.13 -4.21 -10.05
N GLY A 339 -18.61 -3.42 -10.99
CA GLY A 339 -17.20 -3.12 -11.15
C GLY A 339 -16.63 -2.49 -9.88
N TRP A 340 -15.31 -2.37 -9.81
CA TRP A 340 -14.65 -1.77 -8.66
C TRP A 340 -13.36 -1.08 -9.06
N ILE A 341 -12.98 -0.07 -8.28
CA ILE A 341 -11.71 0.64 -8.40
C ILE A 341 -10.90 0.35 -7.14
N ALA A 342 -9.69 -0.17 -7.27
CA ALA A 342 -8.76 -0.38 -6.16
C ALA A 342 -7.57 0.56 -6.31
N PHE A 343 -7.33 1.40 -5.32
CA PHE A 343 -6.12 2.20 -5.21
C PHE A 343 -5.05 1.40 -4.48
N VAL A 344 -3.85 1.34 -5.05
CA VAL A 344 -2.74 0.53 -4.56
C VAL A 344 -1.51 1.42 -4.34
N LYS A 345 -0.88 1.28 -3.17
CA LYS A 345 0.36 1.97 -2.78
C LYS A 345 1.34 0.91 -2.27
N ASP A 346 2.52 0.82 -2.89
CA ASP A 346 3.51 -0.24 -2.64
C ASP A 346 2.92 -1.66 -2.60
N GLY A 347 2.06 -1.96 -3.57
CA GLY A 347 1.51 -3.30 -3.68
C GLY A 347 0.38 -3.65 -2.70
N VAL A 348 0.02 -2.71 -1.81
CA VAL A 348 -1.08 -2.88 -0.87
C VAL A 348 -2.29 -2.05 -1.31
N VAL A 349 -3.47 -2.67 -1.34
CA VAL A 349 -4.75 -2.00 -1.57
C VAL A 349 -5.00 -1.03 -0.43
N MET A 350 -5.06 0.26 -0.74
CA MET A 350 -5.46 1.32 0.16
C MET A 350 -6.99 1.28 0.26
N ARG A 351 -7.68 1.70 -0.80
CA ARG A 351 -9.14 1.83 -0.82
C ARG A 351 -9.73 1.07 -1.99
N LYS A 352 -10.87 0.41 -1.74
CA LYS A 352 -11.73 -0.15 -2.78
C LYS A 352 -13.00 0.67 -2.88
N LEU A 353 -13.35 1.10 -4.09
CA LEU A 353 -14.53 1.89 -4.39
C LEU A 353 -15.44 1.14 -5.33
N MET A 354 -16.74 1.33 -5.15
CA MET A 354 -17.73 1.04 -6.17
C MET A 354 -17.84 2.26 -7.09
N PRO A 355 -17.75 2.10 -8.42
CA PRO A 355 -17.91 3.20 -9.34
C PRO A 355 -19.31 3.78 -9.18
N ARG A 356 -19.42 5.09 -8.95
CA ARG A 356 -20.71 5.78 -8.86
C ARG A 356 -21.38 5.97 -10.22
N ARG A 357 -20.59 5.98 -11.29
CA ARG A 357 -21.04 6.29 -12.64
C ARG A 357 -21.32 5.01 -13.43
N GLU A 358 -22.44 5.00 -14.15
CA GLU A 358 -22.91 3.84 -14.91
C GLU A 358 -21.89 3.34 -15.94
N SER A 359 -21.12 4.25 -16.55
CA SER A 359 -20.07 3.95 -17.54
C SER A 359 -18.98 3.02 -16.99
N MET A 360 -18.75 3.03 -15.68
CA MET A 360 -17.69 2.27 -15.01
C MET A 360 -18.19 1.00 -14.33
N THR A 361 -19.50 0.75 -14.30
CA THR A 361 -20.12 -0.37 -13.55
C THR A 361 -19.68 -1.76 -14.02
N ASN A 362 -19.09 -1.89 -15.21
CA ASN A 362 -18.58 -3.18 -15.72
C ASN A 362 -17.04 -3.26 -15.72
N TRP A 363 -16.35 -2.36 -15.02
CA TRP A 363 -14.89 -2.28 -15.02
C TRP A 363 -14.29 -2.66 -13.67
N CYS A 364 -13.23 -3.48 -13.71
CA CYS A 364 -12.32 -3.70 -12.59
C CYS A 364 -11.05 -2.90 -12.85
N ILE A 365 -10.78 -1.89 -12.03
CA ILE A 365 -9.68 -0.95 -12.24
C ILE A 365 -8.73 -1.04 -11.04
N VAL A 366 -7.45 -1.23 -11.32
CA VAL A 366 -6.38 -1.18 -10.31
C VAL A 366 -5.52 0.03 -10.61
N VAL A 367 -5.46 0.98 -9.68
CA VAL A 367 -4.71 2.23 -9.79
C VAL A 367 -3.51 2.16 -8.86
N SER A 368 -2.32 1.99 -9.41
CA SER A 368 -1.07 2.20 -8.68
C SER A 368 -0.75 3.69 -8.66
N ALA A 369 -0.84 4.29 -7.48
CA ALA A 369 -0.64 5.72 -7.28
C ALA A 369 0.12 5.95 -5.98
N ASN A 370 1.44 5.76 -6.06
CA ASN A 370 2.34 5.88 -4.91
C ASN A 370 2.42 7.32 -4.37
N ASP A 371 2.10 8.29 -5.23
CA ASP A 371 2.14 9.72 -4.95
C ASP A 371 0.80 10.27 -4.43
N LEU A 372 -0.26 9.44 -4.34
CA LEU A 372 -1.50 9.87 -3.68
C LEU A 372 -1.29 9.98 -2.18
N GLU A 373 -1.83 11.04 -1.62
CA GLU A 373 -1.90 11.27 -0.19
C GLU A 373 -2.77 10.19 0.46
N SER A 374 -2.19 9.54 1.47
CA SER A 374 -2.91 8.64 2.36
C SER A 374 -3.51 9.45 3.51
N ASP A 375 -4.68 9.02 3.98
CA ASP A 375 -5.26 9.61 5.18
C ASP A 375 -4.47 9.18 6.44
N LEU A 376 -4.90 9.67 7.60
CA LEU A 376 -4.28 9.34 8.89
C LEU A 376 -4.31 7.85 9.22
N SER A 377 -5.21 7.06 8.61
CA SER A 377 -5.25 5.60 8.80
C SER A 377 -4.19 4.87 7.99
N GLU A 378 -3.45 5.60 7.15
CA GLU A 378 -2.42 5.09 6.24
C GLU A 378 -2.92 4.17 5.14
N PHE A 379 -4.23 3.97 5.09
CA PHE A 379 -4.89 2.95 4.29
C PHE A 379 -6.13 3.48 3.60
N GLY A 380 -6.56 4.72 3.88
CA GLY A 380 -7.44 5.47 3.01
C GLY A 380 -6.67 6.31 1.99
N VAL A 381 -7.42 6.90 1.08
CA VAL A 381 -6.91 7.87 0.10
C VAL A 381 -7.63 9.18 0.39
N VAL A 382 -6.86 10.26 0.54
CA VAL A 382 -7.42 11.60 0.76
C VAL A 382 -8.14 12.03 -0.50
N GLU A 383 -9.41 12.43 -0.36
CA GLU A 383 -10.24 12.95 -1.47
C GLU A 383 -9.85 14.41 -1.76
N ASN A 384 -8.68 14.60 -2.36
CA ASN A 384 -8.16 15.90 -2.79
C ASN A 384 -8.30 16.09 -4.32
N GLU A 385 -7.88 17.24 -4.83
CA GLU A 385 -7.95 17.55 -6.27
C GLU A 385 -7.21 16.51 -7.13
N ALA A 386 -6.10 15.98 -6.64
CA ALA A 386 -5.32 14.97 -7.38
C ALA A 386 -6.07 13.64 -7.48
N TYR A 387 -6.78 13.23 -6.42
CA TYR A 387 -7.67 12.07 -6.42
C TYR A 387 -8.83 12.23 -7.42
N GLU A 388 -9.51 13.37 -7.42
CA GLU A 388 -10.62 13.64 -8.36
C GLU A 388 -10.14 13.64 -9.82
N LYS A 389 -8.98 14.25 -10.10
CA LYS A 389 -8.36 14.19 -11.43
C LYS A 389 -8.09 12.76 -11.90
N VAL A 390 -7.67 11.87 -11.00
CA VAL A 390 -7.49 10.45 -11.33
C VAL A 390 -8.82 9.80 -11.68
N LEU A 391 -9.89 10.08 -10.93
CA LEU A 391 -11.22 9.55 -11.22
C LEU A 391 -11.76 10.04 -12.57
N ASP A 392 -11.64 11.32 -12.88
CA ASP A 392 -12.05 11.89 -14.17
C ASP A 392 -11.28 11.25 -15.34
N CYS A 393 -9.97 11.04 -15.18
CA CYS A 393 -9.15 10.35 -16.19
C CYS A 393 -9.59 8.89 -16.41
N LEU A 394 -9.95 8.18 -15.34
CA LEU A 394 -10.43 6.80 -15.43
C LEU A 394 -11.77 6.72 -16.14
N GLU A 395 -12.67 7.67 -15.86
CA GLU A 395 -13.96 7.73 -16.51
C GLU A 395 -13.83 8.03 -18.02
N GLN A 396 -13.01 9.01 -18.39
CA GLN A 396 -12.72 9.31 -19.80
C GLN A 396 -12.14 8.08 -20.53
N ALA A 397 -11.37 7.25 -19.84
CA ALA A 397 -10.80 6.02 -20.41
C ALA A 397 -11.79 4.84 -20.49
N CYS A 398 -12.84 4.85 -19.66
CA CYS A 398 -13.89 3.82 -19.62
C CYS A 398 -15.06 4.11 -20.57
N SER A 399 -15.27 5.38 -20.89
CA SER A 399 -16.20 5.86 -21.92
C SER A 399 -15.69 5.47 -23.31
#